data_AF-A0A2G7FUT6-F1
#
_entry.id   AF-A0A2G7FUT6-F1
#
_cell.length_a   1.000
_cell.length_b   1.000
_cell.length_c   1.000
_cell.angle_alpha   90.00
_cell.angle_beta   90.00
_cell.angle_gamma   90.00
#
_symmetry.space_group_name_H-M   'P 1'
#
loop_
_entity.id
_entity.type
_entity.pdbx_description
1 polymer ?
#
loop_
_entity_poly.entity_id
_entity_poly.type
_entity_poly.pdbx_seq_one_letter_code
_entity_poly.pdbx_strand_id
1 'polypeptide(L)'
;MTILQRIIRNDTIKSDPPEIYNFRVVLISLSACGASMLFGFDMGVIGGVLTMNSFKEQYGLIGKEDTVLANLESNIVSVIQAGSFLGALVSTYVANAIGRRLSLILSALILFVGVAMQAGASGIIGALYAGRFIGGVSIGIASSVCPIYIAENAPRGIRGLLTGFYQLTLVFGLTLAFWINYGCERHLTGKEQFIIPLSLQAFPAVILLVGMLLANESPRYLAMKWPERAPRVLATLRGLPEDHPYMIEELNNLRLQLEEESQHSGSSMWSLLKESFSKKSYRRRSILCITLMMWSNMAGTNAMTYYSPTIFASVGLSSSSVGLFATGIYGIVKFIACGIFIVFVSDTLGRRKSLLWTGIVQEIPPARLRALNMGMATASQWFFNFVVAKSTPTMFATLGKNGYGTYFVYGSFCFVMVIYTWFFVPETKGLSLEFMDELFERDTVRGKFMQMRDLQLSSSCRFVSNSGICFRDLQDVNVEGPIFVLSCGHTDGVSDFRSLDNLKWVKAAKQHEVPKVIVALNKMDVVNYAESRYIEVLKDCSNCIRRDYRPPEVPFVPVNCTYGTNLINPSPDTPWYKGWYRRNQDRSELTGRTLVDAIDVLEW
;
A
#
# COMPACT_ATOMS: atom_id res chain seq x y z
N MET A 1 -28.59 -3.26 9.42
CA MET A 1 -27.44 -3.76 8.64
C MET A 1 -27.38 -3.04 7.30
N THR A 2 -26.47 -2.08 7.19
CA THR A 2 -26.31 -1.22 6.01
C THR A 2 -25.68 -2.02 4.86
N ILE A 3 -26.01 -1.70 3.60
CA ILE A 3 -25.47 -2.33 2.37
C ILE A 3 -23.92 -2.46 2.41
N LEU A 4 -23.24 -1.49 3.03
CA LEU A 4 -21.79 -1.50 3.29
C LEU A 4 -21.30 -2.72 4.08
N GLN A 5 -22.05 -3.20 5.08
CA GLN A 5 -21.69 -4.37 5.89
C GLN A 5 -21.82 -5.69 5.12
N ARG A 6 -22.62 -5.73 4.05
CA ARG A 6 -22.74 -6.92 3.18
C ARG A 6 -21.65 -6.99 2.11
N ILE A 7 -21.11 -5.85 1.70
CA ILE A 7 -20.08 -5.77 0.65
C ILE A 7 -18.68 -5.97 1.24
N ILE A 8 -18.42 -5.47 2.46
CA ILE A 8 -17.07 -5.46 3.03
C ILE A 8 -16.90 -6.58 4.05
N ARG A 9 -16.07 -7.58 3.69
CA ARG A 9 -15.64 -8.65 4.60
C ARG A 9 -14.37 -8.24 5.36
N ASN A 10 -14.48 -7.23 6.22
CA ASN A 10 -13.39 -6.84 7.11
C ASN A 10 -13.78 -7.16 8.55
N ASP A 11 -12.99 -8.00 9.23
CA ASP A 11 -13.30 -8.47 10.59
C ASP A 11 -13.35 -7.32 11.61
N THR A 12 -12.70 -6.18 11.33
CA THR A 12 -12.74 -4.97 12.16
C THR A 12 -14.12 -4.31 12.20
N ILE A 13 -14.94 -4.46 11.15
CA ILE A 13 -16.31 -3.91 11.12
C ILE A 13 -17.21 -4.59 12.17
N LYS A 14 -16.82 -5.77 12.67
CA LYS A 14 -17.58 -6.50 13.70
C LYS A 14 -17.41 -5.90 15.10
N SER A 15 -16.30 -5.23 15.38
CA SER A 15 -15.99 -4.61 16.68
C SER A 15 -16.24 -3.11 16.73
N ASP A 16 -16.35 -2.45 15.56
CA ASP A 16 -16.48 -1.00 15.46
C ASP A 16 -17.93 -0.52 15.70
N PRO A 17 -18.15 0.64 16.37
CA PRO A 17 -19.48 1.23 16.51
C PRO A 17 -20.09 1.56 15.14
N PRO A 18 -21.37 1.23 14.85
CA PRO A 18 -21.98 1.47 13.55
C PRO A 18 -22.06 2.95 13.15
N GLU A 19 -22.08 3.86 14.12
CA GLU A 19 -22.21 5.32 13.95
C GLU A 19 -21.02 5.94 13.20
N ILE A 20 -19.84 5.32 13.28
CA ILE A 20 -18.62 5.81 12.60
C ILE A 20 -18.74 5.73 11.08
N TYR A 21 -19.62 4.86 10.58
CA TYR A 21 -19.90 4.66 9.17
C TYR A 21 -21.00 5.60 8.68
N ASN A 22 -20.82 6.90 8.93
CA ASN A 22 -21.81 7.91 8.58
C ASN A 22 -21.65 8.44 7.15
N PHE A 23 -22.73 9.05 6.64
CA PHE A 23 -22.79 9.63 5.30
C PHE A 23 -21.81 10.81 5.12
N ARG A 24 -21.48 11.53 6.20
CA ARG A 24 -20.57 12.68 6.15
C ARG A 24 -19.17 12.26 5.71
N VAL A 25 -18.61 11.17 6.26
CA VAL A 25 -17.29 10.67 5.86
C VAL A 25 -17.27 10.29 4.37
N VAL A 26 -18.33 9.64 3.89
CA VAL A 26 -18.48 9.27 2.47
C VAL A 26 -18.54 10.53 1.60
N LEU A 27 -19.35 11.53 1.99
CA LEU A 27 -19.49 12.80 1.26
C LEU A 27 -18.18 13.57 1.19
N ILE A 28 -17.43 13.67 2.30
CA ILE A 28 -16.12 14.33 2.35
C ILE A 28 -15.13 13.61 1.43
N SER A 29 -15.13 12.27 1.45
CA SER A 29 -14.25 11.46 0.61
C SER A 29 -14.58 11.62 -0.88
N LEU A 30 -15.87 11.58 -1.25
CA LEU A 30 -16.34 11.81 -2.63
C LEU A 30 -16.03 13.25 -3.10
N SER A 31 -16.18 14.23 -2.22
CA SER A 31 -15.83 15.62 -2.51
C SER A 31 -14.34 15.78 -2.80
N ALA A 32 -13.48 15.10 -2.01
CA ALA A 32 -12.05 15.06 -2.26
C ALA A 32 -11.70 14.35 -3.58
N CYS A 33 -12.50 13.36 -4.00
CA CYS A 33 -12.34 12.68 -5.28
C CYS A 33 -12.56 13.60 -6.50
N GLY A 34 -13.06 14.83 -6.33
CA GLY A 34 -12.95 15.86 -7.37
C GLY A 34 -11.52 16.01 -7.90
N ALA A 35 -10.51 15.87 -7.03
CA ALA A 35 -9.09 15.88 -7.40
C ALA A 35 -8.68 14.78 -8.39
N SER A 36 -9.24 13.58 -8.27
CA SER A 36 -8.94 12.47 -9.19
C SER A 36 -9.72 12.59 -10.48
N MET A 37 -10.96 13.10 -10.40
CA MET A 37 -11.78 13.45 -11.56
C MET A 37 -11.08 14.47 -12.44
N LEU A 38 -10.40 15.47 -11.86
CA LEU A 38 -9.61 16.47 -12.60
C LEU A 38 -8.59 15.82 -13.53
N PHE A 39 -7.80 14.89 -13.00
CA PHE A 39 -6.82 14.18 -13.79
C PHE A 39 -7.49 13.35 -14.89
N GLY A 40 -8.53 12.58 -14.54
CA GLY A 40 -9.29 11.79 -15.51
C GLY A 40 -9.86 12.63 -16.65
N PHE A 41 -10.43 13.79 -16.32
CA PHE A 41 -11.08 14.69 -17.26
C PHE A 41 -10.08 15.31 -18.23
N ASP A 42 -8.92 15.81 -17.78
CA ASP A 42 -7.87 16.31 -18.68
C ASP A 42 -7.41 15.21 -19.66
N MET A 43 -7.16 13.98 -19.16
CA MET A 43 -6.73 12.87 -20.00
C MET A 43 -7.71 12.60 -21.16
N GLY A 44 -9.02 12.65 -20.86
CA GLY A 44 -10.05 12.42 -21.87
C GLY A 44 -10.22 13.60 -22.83
N VAL A 45 -10.16 14.84 -22.31
CA VAL A 45 -10.34 16.06 -23.10
C VAL A 45 -9.22 16.18 -24.14
N ILE A 46 -7.97 16.15 -23.70
CA ILE A 46 -6.85 16.45 -24.61
C ILE A 46 -6.73 15.41 -25.73
N GLY A 47 -7.00 14.13 -25.42
CA GLY A 47 -6.97 13.07 -26.41
C GLY A 47 -7.93 13.31 -27.56
N GLY A 48 -9.15 13.77 -27.28
CA GLY A 48 -10.13 14.07 -28.32
C GLY A 48 -9.88 15.40 -29.03
N VAL A 49 -9.50 16.44 -28.29
CA VAL A 49 -9.22 17.78 -28.86
C VAL A 49 -8.13 17.74 -29.95
N LEU A 50 -7.09 16.92 -29.77
CA LEU A 50 -6.04 16.75 -30.77
C LEU A 50 -6.54 16.19 -32.11
N THR A 51 -7.68 15.49 -32.12
CA THR A 51 -8.24 14.92 -33.35
C THR A 51 -9.17 15.87 -34.10
N MET A 52 -9.64 16.95 -33.46
CA MET A 52 -10.59 17.90 -34.02
C MET A 52 -9.93 18.77 -35.10
N ASN A 53 -10.60 18.96 -36.23
CA ASN A 53 -10.05 19.73 -37.35
C ASN A 53 -9.87 21.22 -37.00
N SER A 54 -10.82 21.81 -36.29
CA SER A 54 -10.75 23.21 -35.82
C SER A 54 -9.51 23.50 -34.96
N PHE A 55 -9.15 22.56 -34.07
CA PHE A 55 -7.94 22.67 -33.25
C PHE A 55 -6.68 22.57 -34.12
N LYS A 56 -6.66 21.62 -35.06
CA LYS A 56 -5.53 21.44 -35.98
C LYS A 56 -5.29 22.66 -36.87
N GLU A 57 -6.36 23.28 -37.38
CA GLU A 57 -6.28 24.52 -38.16
C GLU A 57 -5.70 25.67 -37.31
N GLN A 58 -6.26 25.90 -36.13
CA GLN A 58 -5.92 27.05 -35.31
C GLN A 58 -4.49 27.00 -34.74
N TYR A 59 -4.00 25.82 -34.39
CA TYR A 59 -2.64 25.64 -33.86
C TYR A 59 -1.62 25.18 -34.92
N GLY A 60 -2.01 25.23 -36.20
CA GLY A 60 -1.10 24.98 -37.32
C GLY A 60 -0.58 23.54 -37.36
N LEU A 61 -1.40 22.55 -37.04
CA LEU A 61 -1.05 21.12 -37.10
C LEU A 61 -1.26 20.50 -38.48
N ILE A 62 -1.87 21.23 -39.43
CA ILE A 62 -2.17 20.72 -40.78
C ILE A 62 -0.95 20.83 -41.69
N GLY A 63 -0.74 19.81 -42.53
CA GLY A 63 0.26 19.82 -43.61
C GLY A 63 1.72 19.75 -43.13
N LYS A 64 1.96 19.40 -41.86
CA LYS A 64 3.30 19.18 -41.32
C LYS A 64 3.76 17.75 -41.59
N GLU A 65 5.07 17.57 -41.66
CA GLU A 65 5.69 16.24 -41.67
C GLU A 65 5.26 15.44 -40.43
N ASP A 66 5.03 14.14 -40.59
CA ASP A 66 4.53 13.24 -39.54
C ASP A 66 5.39 13.30 -38.25
N THR A 67 6.71 13.45 -38.39
CA THR A 67 7.63 13.56 -37.25
C THR A 67 7.48 14.87 -36.49
N VAL A 68 7.24 15.97 -37.20
CA VAL A 68 7.04 17.31 -36.63
C VAL A 68 5.66 17.40 -35.98
N LEU A 69 4.64 16.84 -36.63
CA LEU A 69 3.28 16.73 -36.08
C LEU A 69 3.29 15.92 -34.78
N ALA A 70 3.90 14.73 -34.78
CA ALA A 70 4.04 13.89 -33.60
C ALA A 70 4.79 14.61 -32.46
N ASN A 71 5.81 15.42 -32.78
CA ASN A 71 6.52 16.21 -31.78
C ASN A 71 5.67 17.33 -31.17
N LEU A 72 4.83 18.00 -31.97
CA LEU A 72 3.90 19.02 -31.47
C LEU A 72 2.80 18.40 -30.61
N GLU A 73 2.14 17.35 -31.09
CA GLU A 73 1.09 16.65 -30.33
C GLU A 73 1.63 16.08 -29.01
N SER A 74 2.79 15.43 -29.05
CA SER A 74 3.45 14.91 -27.83
C SER A 74 3.84 16.02 -26.86
N ASN A 75 4.29 17.19 -27.34
CA ASN A 75 4.54 18.35 -26.47
C ASN A 75 3.25 18.83 -25.79
N ILE A 76 2.17 19.01 -26.57
CA ILE A 76 0.87 19.44 -26.03
C ILE A 76 0.40 18.49 -24.94
N VAL A 77 0.45 17.17 -25.16
CA VAL A 77 0.04 16.20 -24.14
C VAL A 77 0.99 16.24 -22.94
N SER A 78 2.30 16.07 -23.17
CA SER A 78 3.31 15.79 -22.14
C SER A 78 3.55 16.93 -21.13
N VAL A 79 3.30 18.19 -21.50
CA VAL A 79 3.61 19.35 -20.63
C VAL A 79 2.83 19.31 -19.31
N ILE A 80 1.64 18.71 -19.29
CA ILE A 80 0.87 18.56 -18.05
C ILE A 80 1.52 17.58 -17.07
N GLN A 81 2.15 16.51 -17.56
CA GLN A 81 2.88 15.55 -16.74
C GLN A 81 4.15 16.18 -16.18
N ALA A 82 4.83 17.05 -16.94
CA ALA A 82 5.97 17.82 -16.44
C ALA A 82 5.56 18.76 -15.29
N GLY A 83 4.44 19.46 -15.42
CA GLY A 83 3.87 20.25 -14.33
C GLY A 83 3.47 19.38 -13.13
N SER A 84 2.87 18.22 -13.38
CA SER A 84 2.43 17.28 -12.34
C SER A 84 3.60 16.67 -11.57
N PHE A 85 4.73 16.42 -12.24
CA PHE A 85 5.97 16.00 -11.60
C PHE A 85 6.46 17.06 -10.60
N LEU A 86 6.50 18.33 -11.01
CA LEU A 86 6.86 19.42 -10.10
C LEU A 86 5.85 19.54 -8.96
N GLY A 87 4.55 19.49 -9.26
CA GLY A 87 3.47 19.53 -8.27
C GLY A 87 3.58 18.44 -7.21
N ALA A 88 3.93 17.21 -7.60
CA ALA A 88 4.12 16.09 -6.69
C ALA A 88 5.38 16.23 -5.81
N LEU A 89 6.45 16.86 -6.30
CA LEU A 89 7.63 17.13 -5.48
C LEU A 89 7.35 18.15 -4.37
N VAL A 90 6.59 19.20 -4.70
CA VAL A 90 6.24 20.26 -3.73
C VAL A 90 5.05 19.91 -2.84
N SER A 91 4.22 18.94 -3.23
CA SER A 91 2.96 18.62 -2.54
C SER A 91 3.16 18.29 -1.05
N THR A 92 4.24 17.58 -0.71
CA THR A 92 4.54 17.19 0.67
C THR A 92 4.84 18.41 1.53
N TYR A 93 5.59 19.38 0.99
CA TYR A 93 5.88 20.63 1.69
C TYR A 93 4.60 21.45 1.91
N VAL A 94 3.81 21.62 0.86
CA VAL A 94 2.56 22.37 0.91
C VAL A 94 1.56 21.72 1.90
N ALA A 95 1.36 20.41 1.83
CA ALA A 95 0.43 19.68 2.68
C ALA A 95 0.80 19.69 4.18
N ASN A 96 2.09 19.78 4.50
CA ASN A 96 2.57 19.93 5.87
C ASN A 96 2.56 21.39 6.34
N ALA A 97 2.77 22.35 5.43
CA ALA A 97 2.79 23.77 5.76
C ALA A 97 1.39 24.33 6.01
N ILE A 98 0.43 24.07 5.12
CA ILE A 98 -0.91 24.68 5.18
C ILE A 98 -2.02 23.68 5.52
N GLY A 99 -1.77 22.37 5.48
CA GLY A 99 -2.77 21.34 5.75
C GLY A 99 -3.33 20.74 4.47
N ARG A 100 -4.09 19.63 4.62
CA ARG A 100 -4.53 18.82 3.48
C ARG A 100 -5.69 19.48 2.76
N ARG A 101 -6.69 19.96 3.51
CA ARG A 101 -7.87 20.67 2.97
C ARG A 101 -7.47 21.92 2.19
N LEU A 102 -6.63 22.77 2.78
CA LEU A 102 -6.20 24.01 2.14
C LEU A 102 -5.31 23.75 0.91
N SER A 103 -4.51 22.68 0.92
CA SER A 103 -3.74 22.27 -0.27
C SER A 103 -4.64 21.87 -1.44
N LEU A 104 -5.76 21.18 -1.18
CA LEU A 104 -6.72 20.81 -2.22
C LEU A 104 -7.50 22.02 -2.75
N ILE A 105 -7.85 22.98 -1.89
CA ILE A 105 -8.44 24.26 -2.30
C ILE A 105 -7.46 25.04 -3.19
N LEU A 106 -6.21 25.18 -2.76
CA LEU A 106 -5.16 25.84 -3.54
C LEU A 106 -4.98 25.16 -4.91
N SER A 107 -5.01 23.82 -4.95
CA SER A 107 -4.91 23.07 -6.20
C SER A 107 -6.08 23.41 -7.13
N ALA A 108 -7.31 23.45 -6.63
CA ALA A 108 -8.47 23.84 -7.44
C ALA A 108 -8.33 25.27 -8.02
N LEU A 109 -7.84 26.22 -7.21
CA LEU A 109 -7.60 27.60 -7.66
C LEU A 109 -6.53 27.69 -8.75
N ILE A 110 -5.40 26.99 -8.57
CA ILE A 110 -4.33 26.91 -9.58
C ILE A 110 -4.89 26.32 -10.89
N LEU A 111 -5.76 25.33 -10.80
CA LEU A 111 -6.34 24.72 -11.99
C LEU A 111 -7.25 25.69 -12.76
N PHE A 112 -8.08 26.49 -12.09
CA PHE A 112 -8.91 27.49 -12.78
C PHE A 112 -8.06 28.43 -13.64
N VAL A 113 -6.90 28.84 -13.13
CA VAL A 113 -5.93 29.65 -13.90
C VAL A 113 -5.42 28.86 -15.10
N GLY A 114 -4.99 27.61 -14.91
CA GLY A 114 -4.52 26.74 -16.00
C GLY A 114 -5.56 26.51 -17.09
N VAL A 115 -6.83 26.28 -16.71
CA VAL A 115 -7.95 26.07 -17.64
C VAL A 115 -8.30 27.37 -18.39
N ALA A 116 -8.37 28.50 -17.68
CA ALA A 116 -8.64 29.79 -18.32
C ALA A 116 -7.57 30.15 -19.35
N MET A 117 -6.29 29.86 -19.06
CA MET A 117 -5.19 30.05 -20.00
C MET A 117 -5.29 29.12 -21.22
N GLN A 118 -5.65 27.85 -21.02
CA GLN A 118 -5.82 26.90 -22.14
C GLN A 118 -7.00 27.29 -23.04
N ALA A 119 -8.15 27.64 -22.46
CA ALA A 119 -9.33 28.06 -23.21
C ALA A 119 -9.11 29.41 -23.93
N GLY A 120 -8.40 30.34 -23.29
CA GLY A 120 -8.11 31.67 -23.82
C GLY A 120 -6.88 31.76 -24.75
N ALA A 121 -6.15 30.66 -24.96
CA ALA A 121 -4.87 30.66 -25.69
C ALA A 121 -4.97 31.18 -27.14
N SER A 122 -6.16 31.15 -27.76
CA SER A 122 -6.46 31.83 -29.03
C SER A 122 -5.45 31.58 -30.17
N GLY A 123 -4.88 30.37 -30.25
CA GLY A 123 -3.91 29.98 -31.29
C GLY A 123 -2.44 30.19 -30.89
N ILE A 124 -2.17 30.79 -29.74
CA ILE A 124 -0.82 30.94 -29.19
C ILE A 124 -0.43 29.65 -28.48
N ILE A 125 0.40 28.82 -29.13
CA ILE A 125 0.87 27.53 -28.58
C ILE A 125 1.56 27.72 -27.21
N GLY A 126 2.33 28.79 -27.04
CA GLY A 126 3.01 29.07 -25.77
C GLY A 126 2.05 29.29 -24.60
N ALA A 127 0.92 29.97 -24.83
CA ALA A 127 -0.11 30.17 -23.81
C ALA A 127 -0.80 28.85 -23.46
N LEU A 128 -1.04 27.99 -24.47
CA LEU A 128 -1.56 26.63 -24.25
C LEU A 128 -0.59 25.80 -23.39
N TYR A 129 0.72 25.82 -23.69
CA TYR A 129 1.73 25.13 -22.87
C TYR A 129 1.80 25.66 -21.44
N ALA A 130 1.79 26.98 -21.25
CA ALA A 130 1.79 27.56 -19.93
C ALA A 130 0.55 27.15 -19.11
N GLY A 131 -0.63 27.21 -19.74
CA GLY A 131 -1.87 26.75 -19.10
C GLY A 131 -1.86 25.26 -18.74
N ARG A 132 -1.33 24.41 -19.62
CA ARG A 132 -1.16 22.98 -19.34
C ARG A 132 -0.15 22.71 -18.25
N PHE A 133 0.97 23.44 -18.21
CA PHE A 133 1.96 23.29 -17.14
C PHE A 133 1.38 23.66 -15.77
N ILE A 134 0.66 24.79 -15.69
CA ILE A 134 -0.01 25.26 -14.47
C ILE A 134 -1.08 24.26 -14.03
N GLY A 135 -1.91 23.78 -14.96
CA GLY A 135 -2.89 22.71 -14.69
C GLY A 135 -2.20 21.43 -14.20
N GLY A 136 -1.03 21.11 -14.73
CA GLY A 136 -0.19 20.00 -14.27
C GLY A 136 0.24 20.16 -12.83
N VAL A 137 0.77 21.33 -12.45
CA VAL A 137 1.16 21.61 -11.05
C VAL A 137 -0.02 21.35 -10.10
N SER A 138 -1.23 21.80 -10.47
CA SER A 138 -2.45 21.51 -9.71
C SER A 138 -2.71 20.01 -9.58
N ILE A 139 -2.72 19.27 -10.69
CA ILE A 139 -2.97 17.82 -10.71
C ILE A 139 -1.92 17.08 -9.87
N GLY A 140 -0.64 17.47 -9.94
CA GLY A 140 0.43 16.89 -9.15
C GLY A 140 0.23 17.05 -7.63
N ILE A 141 -0.18 18.24 -7.19
CA ILE A 141 -0.50 18.49 -5.78
C ILE A 141 -1.76 17.73 -5.38
N ALA A 142 -2.83 17.84 -6.16
CA ALA A 142 -4.14 17.25 -5.86
C ALA A 142 -4.07 15.72 -5.79
N SER A 143 -3.39 15.08 -6.74
CA SER A 143 -3.21 13.62 -6.79
C SER A 143 -2.37 13.05 -5.65
N SER A 144 -1.45 13.86 -5.10
CA SER A 144 -0.62 13.45 -3.96
C SER A 144 -1.35 13.64 -2.63
N VAL A 145 -2.10 14.73 -2.47
CA VAL A 145 -2.76 15.11 -1.20
C VAL A 145 -4.10 14.40 -1.01
N CYS A 146 -4.87 14.18 -2.08
CA CYS A 146 -6.22 13.63 -1.99
C CYS A 146 -6.27 12.22 -1.34
N PRO A 147 -5.43 11.24 -1.74
CA PRO A 147 -5.44 9.92 -1.09
C PRO A 147 -5.09 9.99 0.40
N ILE A 148 -4.17 10.90 0.78
CA ILE A 148 -3.78 11.14 2.17
C ILE A 148 -4.96 11.72 2.96
N TYR A 149 -5.63 12.72 2.39
CA TYR A 149 -6.80 13.33 3.01
C TYR A 149 -7.94 12.32 3.23
N ILE A 150 -8.25 11.49 2.23
CA ILE A 150 -9.26 10.44 2.36
C ILE A 150 -8.85 9.44 3.45
N ALA A 151 -7.60 8.98 3.45
CA ALA A 151 -7.11 8.00 4.41
C ALA A 151 -7.10 8.51 5.86
N GLU A 152 -6.76 9.78 6.08
CA GLU A 152 -6.73 10.41 7.41
C GLU A 152 -8.13 10.69 7.97
N ASN A 153 -9.15 10.88 7.11
CA ASN A 153 -10.53 11.08 7.55
C ASN A 153 -11.34 9.77 7.65
N ALA A 154 -10.98 8.74 6.87
CA ALA A 154 -11.71 7.48 6.80
C ALA A 154 -11.52 6.56 8.02
N PRO A 155 -12.61 5.95 8.54
CA PRO A 155 -12.55 4.87 9.52
C PRO A 155 -11.73 3.68 9.00
N ARG A 156 -11.05 2.97 9.91
CA ARG A 156 -10.14 1.87 9.57
C ARG A 156 -10.83 0.77 8.76
N GLY A 157 -12.09 0.45 9.05
CA GLY A 157 -12.85 -0.61 8.37
C GLY A 157 -13.16 -0.35 6.89
N ILE A 158 -13.46 0.90 6.51
CA ILE A 158 -13.89 1.27 5.13
C ILE A 158 -12.86 2.11 4.36
N ARG A 159 -11.68 2.35 4.94
CA ARG A 159 -10.63 3.18 4.35
C ARG A 159 -10.22 2.72 2.95
N GLY A 160 -10.02 1.41 2.76
CA GLY A 160 -9.64 0.84 1.47
C GLY A 160 -10.69 1.12 0.37
N LEU A 161 -11.98 0.97 0.69
CA LEU A 161 -13.07 1.27 -0.23
C LEU A 161 -13.13 2.76 -0.58
N LEU A 162 -13.01 3.64 0.43
CA LEU A 162 -13.04 5.08 0.22
C LEU A 162 -11.85 5.58 -0.60
N THR A 163 -10.67 5.02 -0.38
CA THR A 163 -9.51 5.25 -1.24
C THR A 163 -9.72 4.65 -2.63
N GLY A 164 -10.44 3.53 -2.78
CA GLY A 164 -10.83 2.96 -4.06
C GLY A 164 -11.69 3.89 -4.92
N PHE A 165 -12.58 4.67 -4.30
CA PHE A 165 -13.37 5.69 -5.02
C PHE A 165 -12.50 6.72 -5.75
N TYR A 166 -11.30 7.03 -5.25
CA TYR A 166 -10.35 7.88 -5.96
C TYR A 166 -10.13 7.40 -7.40
N GLN A 167 -9.88 6.11 -7.58
CA GLN A 167 -9.64 5.53 -8.90
C GLN A 167 -10.93 5.47 -9.74
N LEU A 168 -12.06 5.20 -9.10
CA LEU A 168 -13.35 5.15 -9.79
C LEU A 168 -13.76 6.52 -10.35
N THR A 169 -13.61 7.59 -9.56
CA THR A 169 -13.95 8.96 -9.98
C THR A 169 -13.00 9.48 -11.06
N LEU A 170 -11.74 9.04 -11.06
CA LEU A 170 -10.81 9.32 -12.16
C LEU A 170 -11.33 8.74 -13.48
N VAL A 171 -11.74 7.46 -13.50
CA VAL A 171 -12.25 6.81 -14.71
C VAL A 171 -13.61 7.39 -15.12
N PHE A 172 -14.43 7.82 -14.15
CA PHE A 172 -15.66 8.55 -14.42
C PHE A 172 -15.39 9.88 -15.14
N GLY A 173 -14.46 10.69 -14.62
CA GLY A 173 -14.05 11.95 -15.26
C GLY A 173 -13.53 11.76 -16.69
N LEU A 174 -12.72 10.72 -16.90
CA LEU A 174 -12.23 10.31 -18.22
C LEU A 174 -13.39 9.98 -19.19
N THR A 175 -14.34 9.17 -18.73
CA THR A 175 -15.48 8.75 -19.54
C THR A 175 -16.36 9.93 -19.91
N LEU A 176 -16.63 10.81 -18.95
CA LEU A 176 -17.40 12.03 -19.17
C LEU A 176 -16.72 12.93 -20.22
N ALA A 177 -15.41 13.10 -20.14
CA ALA A 177 -14.64 13.88 -21.11
C ALA A 177 -14.69 13.29 -22.54
N PHE A 178 -14.64 11.97 -22.70
CA PHE A 178 -14.79 11.34 -24.02
C PHE A 178 -16.16 11.62 -24.65
N TRP A 179 -17.24 11.54 -23.86
CA TRP A 179 -18.58 11.85 -24.35
C TRP A 179 -18.77 13.34 -24.66
N ILE A 180 -18.16 14.23 -23.87
CA ILE A 180 -18.17 15.68 -24.14
C ILE A 180 -17.46 15.96 -25.47
N ASN A 181 -16.29 15.38 -25.69
CA ASN A 181 -15.56 15.53 -26.95
C ASN A 181 -16.38 15.03 -28.15
N TYR A 182 -17.01 13.86 -28.04
CA TYR A 182 -17.89 13.33 -29.08
C TYR A 182 -19.08 14.27 -29.36
N GLY A 183 -19.73 14.78 -28.31
CA GLY A 183 -20.84 15.73 -28.43
C GLY A 183 -20.43 17.04 -29.11
N CYS A 184 -19.27 17.59 -28.72
CA CYS A 184 -18.73 18.81 -29.33
C CYS A 184 -18.37 18.58 -30.79
N GLU A 185 -17.73 17.46 -31.13
CA GLU A 185 -17.39 17.11 -32.52
C GLU A 185 -18.64 17.02 -33.42
N ARG A 186 -19.74 16.47 -32.90
CA ARG A 186 -20.96 16.23 -33.67
C ARG A 186 -21.84 17.46 -33.85
N HIS A 187 -21.91 18.34 -32.84
CA HIS A 187 -22.89 19.42 -32.79
C HIS A 187 -22.32 20.82 -33.00
N LEU A 188 -21.00 20.99 -32.91
CA LEU A 188 -20.35 22.29 -33.01
C LEU A 188 -19.44 22.36 -34.23
N THR A 189 -19.46 23.51 -34.88
CA THR A 189 -18.61 23.84 -36.02
C THR A 189 -17.89 25.15 -35.71
N GLY A 190 -16.56 25.13 -35.62
CA GLY A 190 -15.77 26.32 -35.29
C GLY A 190 -14.83 26.11 -34.10
N LYS A 191 -14.40 27.20 -33.47
CA LYS A 191 -13.43 27.19 -32.35
C LYS A 191 -14.05 26.65 -31.06
N GLU A 192 -15.37 26.78 -30.94
CA GLU A 192 -16.19 26.29 -29.83
C GLU A 192 -16.01 24.78 -29.64
N GLN A 193 -15.75 24.06 -30.74
CA GLN A 193 -15.57 22.60 -30.76
C GLN A 193 -14.48 22.12 -29.80
N PHE A 194 -13.38 22.87 -29.66
CA PHE A 194 -12.29 22.53 -28.74
C PHE A 194 -12.23 23.44 -27.50
N ILE A 195 -12.74 24.68 -27.56
CA ILE A 195 -12.73 25.60 -26.41
C ILE A 195 -13.68 25.10 -25.31
N ILE A 196 -14.85 24.58 -25.65
CA ILE A 196 -15.83 24.07 -24.68
C ILE A 196 -15.27 22.88 -23.89
N PRO A 197 -14.76 21.80 -24.51
CA PRO A 197 -14.22 20.68 -23.74
C PRO A 197 -13.00 21.09 -22.90
N LEU A 198 -12.14 22.00 -23.39
CA LEU A 198 -11.03 22.56 -22.59
C LEU A 198 -11.56 23.34 -21.37
N SER A 199 -12.60 24.16 -21.54
CA SER A 199 -13.19 24.95 -20.46
C SER A 199 -13.91 24.10 -19.42
N LEU A 200 -14.56 23.02 -19.84
CA LEU A 200 -15.26 22.10 -18.95
C LEU A 200 -14.34 21.30 -18.02
N GLN A 201 -13.01 21.33 -18.24
CA GLN A 201 -12.04 20.86 -17.25
C GLN A 201 -12.14 21.59 -15.91
N ALA A 202 -12.73 22.80 -15.88
CA ALA A 202 -13.02 23.53 -14.65
C ALA A 202 -14.12 22.86 -13.81
N PHE A 203 -14.98 22.02 -14.39
CA PHE A 203 -16.12 21.44 -13.68
C PHE A 203 -15.72 20.57 -12.48
N PRO A 204 -14.82 19.58 -12.59
CA PRO A 204 -14.37 18.86 -11.41
C PRO A 204 -13.54 19.73 -10.43
N ALA A 205 -12.99 20.86 -10.88
CA ALA A 205 -12.33 21.84 -10.01
C ALA A 205 -13.34 22.57 -9.12
N VAL A 206 -14.52 22.90 -9.66
CA VAL A 206 -15.64 23.46 -8.89
C VAL A 206 -16.12 22.46 -7.84
N ILE A 207 -16.29 21.19 -8.21
CA ILE A 207 -16.66 20.12 -7.25
C ILE A 207 -15.63 20.04 -6.13
N LEU A 208 -14.34 20.02 -6.47
CA LEU A 208 -13.27 19.98 -5.48
C LEU A 208 -13.27 21.23 -4.59
N LEU A 209 -13.38 22.43 -5.16
CA LEU A 209 -13.37 23.69 -4.42
C LEU A 209 -14.54 23.78 -3.45
N VAL A 210 -15.77 23.62 -3.94
CA VAL A 210 -16.99 23.69 -3.12
C VAL A 210 -16.97 22.59 -2.06
N GLY A 211 -16.61 21.37 -2.45
CA GLY A 211 -16.49 20.24 -1.56
C GLY A 211 -15.50 20.47 -0.42
N MET A 212 -14.31 21.01 -0.73
CA MET A 212 -13.29 21.29 0.28
C MET A 212 -13.59 22.54 1.11
N LEU A 213 -14.36 23.51 0.61
CA LEU A 213 -14.85 24.62 1.42
C LEU A 213 -15.81 24.14 2.52
N LEU A 214 -16.62 23.12 2.24
CA LEU A 214 -17.55 22.53 3.21
C LEU A 214 -16.93 21.44 4.09
N ALA A 215 -15.83 20.84 3.66
CA ALA A 215 -15.20 19.74 4.37
C ALA A 215 -14.33 20.18 5.55
N ASN A 216 -14.06 19.24 6.45
CA ASN A 216 -13.24 19.46 7.63
C ASN A 216 -11.75 19.34 7.28
N GLU A 217 -10.86 19.86 8.12
CA GLU A 217 -9.43 19.52 8.00
C GLU A 217 -9.15 18.12 8.57
N SER A 218 -8.09 17.48 8.10
CA SER A 218 -7.63 16.18 8.60
C SER A 218 -7.39 16.19 10.12
N PRO A 219 -7.99 15.24 10.88
CA PRO A 219 -7.75 15.11 12.32
C PRO A 219 -6.29 14.92 12.67
N ARG A 220 -5.55 14.17 11.83
CA ARG A 220 -4.12 13.92 12.02
C ARG A 220 -3.30 15.19 11.87
N TYR A 221 -3.58 16.00 10.84
CA TYR A 221 -2.90 17.28 10.67
C TYR A 221 -3.23 18.26 11.81
N LEU A 222 -4.48 18.29 12.25
CA LEU A 222 -4.89 19.11 13.39
C LEU A 222 -4.19 18.65 14.66
N ALA A 223 -4.07 17.36 14.92
CA ALA A 223 -3.36 16.87 16.10
C ALA A 223 -1.86 17.21 16.08
N MET A 224 -1.25 17.27 14.90
CA MET A 224 0.16 17.65 14.72
C MET A 224 0.41 19.14 15.04
N LYS A 225 -0.48 20.05 14.63
CA LYS A 225 -0.28 21.51 14.83
C LYS A 225 -1.02 22.10 16.03
N TRP A 226 -2.23 21.62 16.28
CA TRP A 226 -3.16 22.11 17.29
C TRP A 226 -3.88 20.94 17.98
N PRO A 227 -3.20 20.22 18.90
CA PRO A 227 -3.71 19.04 19.59
C PRO A 227 -5.10 19.24 20.21
N GLU A 228 -5.38 20.45 20.71
CA GLU A 228 -6.65 20.85 21.33
C GLU A 228 -7.87 20.79 20.39
N ARG A 229 -7.65 20.96 19.07
CA ARG A 229 -8.74 20.99 18.07
C ARG A 229 -9.06 19.61 17.48
N ALA A 230 -8.12 18.66 17.59
CA ALA A 230 -8.25 17.35 16.97
C ALA A 230 -9.41 16.50 17.55
N PRO A 231 -9.66 16.45 18.88
CA PRO A 231 -10.76 15.65 19.45
C PRO A 231 -12.12 16.08 18.91
N ARG A 232 -12.40 17.40 18.89
CA ARG A 232 -13.65 17.97 18.38
C ARG A 232 -13.93 17.59 16.93
N VAL A 233 -12.92 17.69 16.06
CA VAL A 233 -13.08 17.38 14.63
C VAL A 233 -13.20 15.88 14.42
N LEU A 234 -12.45 15.07 15.16
CA LEU A 234 -12.56 13.61 15.09
C LEU A 234 -13.93 13.14 15.57
N ALA A 235 -14.46 13.69 16.67
CA ALA A 235 -15.79 13.40 17.19
C ALA A 235 -16.88 13.75 16.16
N THR A 236 -16.74 14.91 15.52
CA THR A 236 -17.62 15.38 14.44
C THR A 236 -17.58 14.47 13.20
N LEU A 237 -16.43 13.85 12.90
CA LEU A 237 -16.26 12.91 11.80
C LEU A 237 -16.79 11.52 12.12
N ARG A 238 -16.63 11.06 13.37
CA ARG A 238 -17.07 9.73 13.81
C ARG A 238 -18.53 9.71 14.24
N GLY A 239 -19.14 10.87 14.51
CA GLY A 239 -20.52 10.94 15.01
C GLY A 239 -20.65 10.42 16.44
N LEU A 240 -19.54 10.42 17.20
CA LEU A 240 -19.46 9.95 18.58
C LEU A 240 -19.03 11.11 19.48
N PRO A 241 -19.45 11.12 20.76
CA PRO A 241 -18.99 12.12 21.71
C PRO A 241 -17.51 11.92 22.06
N GLU A 242 -16.84 12.98 22.52
CA GLU A 242 -15.38 13.01 22.74
C GLU A 242 -14.90 12.02 23.81
N ASP A 243 -15.77 11.64 24.74
CA ASP A 243 -15.54 10.73 25.86
C ASP A 243 -15.76 9.25 25.52
N HIS A 244 -16.19 8.93 24.30
CA HIS A 244 -16.46 7.55 23.91
C HIS A 244 -15.16 6.69 23.90
N PRO A 245 -15.15 5.45 24.41
CA PRO A 245 -13.94 4.62 24.50
C PRO A 245 -13.18 4.45 23.17
N TYR A 246 -13.91 4.20 22.08
CA TYR A 246 -13.35 4.12 20.72
C TYR A 246 -12.63 5.42 20.30
N MET A 247 -13.17 6.58 20.68
CA MET A 247 -12.60 7.89 20.35
C MET A 247 -11.29 8.13 21.12
N ILE A 248 -11.26 7.76 22.40
CA ILE A 248 -10.08 7.85 23.25
C ILE A 248 -8.97 6.94 22.71
N GLU A 249 -9.30 5.71 22.33
CA GLU A 249 -8.33 4.77 21.75
C GLU A 249 -7.79 5.27 20.40
N GLU A 250 -8.65 5.74 19.50
CA GLU A 250 -8.22 6.27 18.19
C GLU A 250 -7.34 7.52 18.36
N LEU A 251 -7.68 8.42 19.28
CA LEU A 251 -6.90 9.62 19.57
C LEU A 251 -5.56 9.30 20.24
N ASN A 252 -5.52 8.36 21.18
CA ASN A 252 -4.28 7.92 21.83
C ASN A 252 -3.33 7.28 20.81
N ASN A 253 -3.85 6.39 19.96
CA ASN A 253 -3.07 5.82 18.85
C ASN A 253 -2.49 6.91 17.93
N LEU A 254 -3.27 7.95 17.64
CA LEU A 254 -2.83 9.06 16.80
C LEU A 254 -1.73 9.89 17.49
N ARG A 255 -1.88 10.17 18.79
CA ARG A 255 -0.87 10.90 19.59
C ARG A 255 0.45 10.13 19.66
N LEU A 256 0.40 8.82 19.93
CA LEU A 256 1.58 7.96 19.96
C LEU A 256 2.33 7.98 18.62
N GLN A 257 1.61 7.88 17.49
CA GLN A 257 2.22 7.99 16.15
C GLN A 257 2.88 9.35 15.91
N LEU A 258 2.26 10.44 16.37
CA LEU A 258 2.82 11.79 16.22
C LEU A 258 4.02 12.03 17.15
N GLU A 259 4.01 11.47 18.36
CA GLU A 259 5.14 11.53 19.29
C GLU A 259 6.35 10.78 18.73
N GLU A 260 6.13 9.56 18.19
CA GLU A 260 7.16 8.82 17.46
C GLU A 260 7.70 9.66 16.28
N GLU A 261 6.84 10.30 15.50
CA GLU A 261 7.29 11.18 14.39
C GLU A 261 8.06 12.41 14.91
N SER A 262 7.60 13.04 16.00
CA SER A 262 8.20 14.24 16.60
C SER A 262 9.59 13.98 17.21
N GLN A 263 9.77 12.85 17.89
CA GLN A 263 11.08 12.46 18.44
C GLN A 263 12.15 12.30 17.35
N HIS A 264 11.73 12.07 16.11
CA HIS A 264 12.60 11.90 14.95
C HIS A 264 12.59 13.13 13.99
N SER A 265 11.84 14.18 14.33
CA SER A 265 11.50 15.31 13.45
C SER A 265 12.59 16.40 13.32
N GLY A 266 13.77 16.21 13.89
CA GLY A 266 14.94 17.09 13.71
C GLY A 266 15.70 16.89 12.39
N SER A 267 15.28 15.95 11.55
CA SER A 267 15.97 15.57 10.32
C SER A 267 15.42 16.31 9.10
N SER A 268 16.23 17.18 8.47
CA SER A 268 15.89 17.84 7.20
C SER A 268 15.54 16.80 6.12
N MET A 269 14.63 17.10 5.19
CA MET A 269 14.25 16.19 4.08
C MET A 269 15.47 15.63 3.34
N TRP A 270 16.52 16.44 3.21
CA TRP A 270 17.79 16.02 2.63
C TRP A 270 18.49 14.91 3.43
N SER A 271 18.44 14.99 4.76
CA SER A 271 18.99 13.96 5.63
C SER A 271 18.17 12.67 5.60
N LEU A 272 16.84 12.76 5.46
CA LEU A 272 15.97 11.60 5.25
C LEU A 272 16.25 10.95 3.88
N LEU A 273 16.42 11.74 2.82
CA LEU A 273 16.84 11.26 1.50
C LEU A 273 18.18 10.54 1.58
N LYS A 274 19.18 11.18 2.22
CA LYS A 274 20.50 10.59 2.41
C LYS A 274 20.40 9.27 3.17
N GLU A 275 19.62 9.21 4.25
CA GLU A 275 19.41 7.98 5.02
C GLU A 275 18.73 6.88 4.19
N SER A 276 17.71 7.25 3.42
CA SER A 276 16.94 6.33 2.57
C SER A 276 17.84 5.59 1.59
N PHE A 277 18.87 6.24 1.04
CA PHE A 277 19.80 5.64 0.10
C PHE A 277 21.12 5.15 0.71
N SER A 278 21.43 5.52 1.95
CA SER A 278 22.67 5.11 2.63
C SER A 278 22.56 3.73 3.28
N LYS A 279 21.44 3.41 3.94
CA LYS A 279 21.23 2.11 4.59
C LYS A 279 20.78 1.06 3.57
N LYS A 280 21.41 -0.12 3.54
CA LYS A 280 21.15 -1.17 2.54
C LYS A 280 19.68 -1.66 2.53
N SER A 281 19.06 -1.83 3.70
CA SER A 281 17.64 -2.22 3.83
C SER A 281 16.71 -1.12 3.28
N TYR A 282 16.88 0.12 3.74
CA TYR A 282 16.07 1.26 3.29
C TYR A 282 16.24 1.56 1.80
N ARG A 283 17.46 1.44 1.29
CA ARG A 283 17.76 1.63 -0.13
C ARG A 283 16.99 0.64 -0.99
N ARG A 284 16.96 -0.64 -0.62
CA ARG A 284 16.19 -1.67 -1.33
C ARG A 284 14.70 -1.32 -1.38
N ARG A 285 14.15 -0.80 -0.28
CA ARG A 285 12.74 -0.37 -0.18
C ARG A 285 12.43 0.85 -1.03
N SER A 286 13.26 1.88 -0.95
CA SER A 286 13.08 3.12 -1.73
C SER A 286 13.21 2.86 -3.23
N ILE A 287 14.22 2.07 -3.63
CA ILE A 287 14.36 1.64 -5.03
C ILE A 287 13.12 0.88 -5.47
N LEU A 288 12.63 -0.07 -4.68
CA LEU A 288 11.43 -0.83 -5.01
C LEU A 288 10.20 0.06 -5.19
N CYS A 289 10.02 1.09 -4.36
CA CYS A 289 8.92 2.05 -4.51
C CYS A 289 9.00 2.84 -5.82
N ILE A 290 10.20 3.31 -6.18
CA ILE A 290 10.45 4.07 -7.41
C ILE A 290 10.26 3.18 -8.64
N THR A 291 10.88 1.99 -8.66
CA THR A 291 10.82 1.08 -9.81
C THR A 291 9.42 0.53 -10.03
N LEU A 292 8.64 0.28 -8.97
CA LEU A 292 7.24 -0.14 -9.11
C LEU A 292 6.39 0.92 -9.82
N MET A 293 6.57 2.21 -9.47
CA MET A 293 5.84 3.30 -10.13
C MET A 293 6.31 3.54 -11.57
N MET A 294 7.61 3.36 -11.83
CA MET A 294 8.18 3.36 -13.18
C MET A 294 7.52 2.28 -14.05
N TRP A 295 7.55 1.02 -13.63
CA TRP A 295 7.01 -0.10 -14.41
C TRP A 295 5.51 0.05 -14.66
N SER A 296 4.76 0.53 -13.66
CA SER A 296 3.33 0.80 -13.80
C SER A 296 3.01 1.82 -14.91
N ASN A 297 3.89 2.80 -15.17
CA ASN A 297 3.69 3.77 -16.25
C ASN A 297 4.24 3.27 -17.59
N MET A 298 5.38 2.57 -17.57
CA MET A 298 6.01 2.00 -18.76
C MET A 298 5.17 0.91 -19.43
N ALA A 299 4.20 0.32 -18.73
CA ALA A 299 3.20 -0.56 -19.32
C ALA A 299 2.33 0.13 -20.39
N GLY A 300 2.36 1.46 -20.50
CA GLY A 300 1.71 2.20 -21.58
C GLY A 300 0.24 2.54 -21.35
N THR A 301 -0.35 2.18 -20.20
CA THR A 301 -1.78 2.38 -19.91
C THR A 301 -2.25 3.82 -20.09
N ASN A 302 -1.45 4.80 -19.66
CA ASN A 302 -1.78 6.21 -19.77
C ASN A 302 -1.64 6.71 -21.22
N ALA A 303 -0.56 6.36 -21.92
CA ALA A 303 -0.38 6.66 -23.35
C ALA A 303 -1.51 6.13 -24.22
N MET A 304 -1.89 4.86 -24.02
CA MET A 304 -3.01 4.23 -24.72
C MET A 304 -4.32 4.97 -24.48
N THR A 305 -4.48 5.59 -23.31
CA THR A 305 -5.67 6.37 -22.98
C THR A 305 -5.64 7.74 -23.66
N TYR A 306 -4.52 8.47 -23.58
CA TYR A 306 -4.34 9.79 -24.22
C TYR A 306 -4.55 9.73 -25.73
N TYR A 307 -3.97 8.73 -26.37
CA TYR A 307 -3.96 8.61 -27.83
C TYR A 307 -5.00 7.61 -28.35
N SER A 308 -5.99 7.24 -27.53
CA SER A 308 -7.04 6.29 -27.92
C SER A 308 -7.78 6.68 -29.21
N PRO A 309 -8.14 7.95 -29.46
CA PRO A 309 -8.76 8.33 -30.74
C PRO A 309 -7.84 8.07 -31.94
N THR A 310 -6.55 8.40 -31.82
CA THR A 310 -5.53 8.21 -32.86
C THR A 310 -5.29 6.71 -33.13
N ILE A 311 -5.29 5.90 -32.07
CA ILE A 311 -5.18 4.44 -32.15
C ILE A 311 -6.38 3.85 -32.90
N PHE A 312 -7.59 4.29 -32.60
CA PHE A 312 -8.79 3.81 -33.30
C PHE A 312 -8.80 4.24 -34.77
N ALA A 313 -8.30 5.43 -35.07
CA ALA A 313 -8.11 5.88 -36.45
C ALA A 313 -7.14 4.98 -37.23
N SER A 314 -6.03 4.54 -36.62
CA SER A 314 -5.04 3.68 -37.29
C SER A 314 -5.53 2.26 -37.55
N VAL A 315 -6.54 1.79 -36.81
CA VAL A 315 -7.20 0.48 -37.01
C VAL A 315 -8.28 0.52 -38.10
N GLY A 316 -8.61 1.70 -38.64
CA GLY A 316 -9.53 1.88 -39.76
C GLY A 316 -10.78 2.71 -39.45
N LEU A 317 -10.92 3.24 -38.24
CA LEU A 317 -12.01 4.17 -37.88
C LEU A 317 -11.62 5.61 -38.25
N SER A 318 -11.61 5.89 -39.56
CA SER A 318 -11.02 7.11 -40.14
C SER A 318 -11.81 8.41 -39.89
N SER A 319 -13.09 8.33 -39.51
CA SER A 319 -13.88 9.51 -39.16
C SER A 319 -13.63 9.91 -37.70
N SER A 320 -13.32 11.19 -37.46
CA SER A 320 -13.14 11.77 -36.11
C SER A 320 -14.31 11.45 -35.18
N SER A 321 -15.54 11.62 -35.67
CA SER A 321 -16.76 11.33 -34.91
C SER A 321 -16.86 9.85 -34.52
N VAL A 322 -16.51 8.93 -35.43
CA VAL A 322 -16.53 7.48 -35.16
C VAL A 322 -15.43 7.09 -34.16
N GLY A 323 -14.23 7.67 -34.29
CA GLY A 323 -13.13 7.46 -33.34
C GLY A 323 -13.46 7.97 -31.93
N LEU A 324 -14.05 9.17 -31.81
CA LEU A 324 -14.49 9.73 -30.53
C LEU A 324 -15.67 8.97 -29.91
N PHE A 325 -16.56 8.42 -30.74
CA PHE A 325 -17.61 7.52 -30.24
C PHE A 325 -17.01 6.24 -29.65
N ALA A 326 -16.03 5.65 -30.31
CA ALA A 326 -15.32 4.47 -29.83
C ALA A 326 -14.58 4.72 -28.51
N THR A 327 -14.00 5.91 -28.30
CA THR A 327 -13.41 6.27 -27.00
C THR A 327 -14.43 6.41 -25.89
N GLY A 328 -15.64 6.92 -26.19
CA GLY A 328 -16.77 6.92 -25.25
C GLY A 328 -17.12 5.53 -24.73
N ILE A 329 -17.22 4.54 -25.64
CA ILE A 329 -17.45 3.13 -25.28
C ILE A 329 -16.28 2.57 -24.47
N TYR A 330 -15.04 2.81 -24.91
CA TYR A 330 -13.84 2.40 -24.17
C TYR A 330 -13.84 2.94 -22.73
N GLY A 331 -14.25 4.20 -22.52
CA GLY A 331 -14.43 4.79 -21.19
C GLY A 331 -15.44 4.03 -20.32
N ILE A 332 -16.62 3.71 -20.86
CA ILE A 332 -17.65 2.95 -20.15
C ILE A 332 -17.14 1.56 -19.74
N VAL A 333 -16.51 0.84 -20.67
CA VAL A 333 -15.93 -0.49 -20.39
C VAL A 333 -14.90 -0.39 -19.27
N LYS A 334 -14.02 0.62 -19.33
CA LYS A 334 -13.01 0.88 -18.31
C LYS A 334 -13.62 1.22 -16.95
N PHE A 335 -14.70 2.00 -16.92
CA PHE A 335 -15.42 2.36 -15.70
C PHE A 335 -16.04 1.15 -15.02
N ILE A 336 -16.77 0.32 -15.78
CA ILE A 336 -17.41 -0.89 -15.28
C ILE A 336 -16.35 -1.90 -14.80
N ALA A 337 -15.29 -2.12 -15.59
CA ALA A 337 -14.21 -3.02 -15.22
C ALA A 337 -13.49 -2.57 -13.94
N CYS A 338 -13.25 -1.27 -13.78
CA CYS A 338 -12.66 -0.69 -12.58
C CYS A 338 -13.57 -0.89 -11.36
N GLY A 339 -14.87 -0.65 -11.50
CA GLY A 339 -15.85 -0.89 -10.44
C GLY A 339 -15.91 -2.36 -9.99
N ILE A 340 -15.95 -3.30 -10.94
CA ILE A 340 -15.94 -4.74 -10.65
C ILE A 340 -14.65 -5.13 -9.93
N PHE A 341 -13.50 -4.64 -10.39
CA PHE A 341 -12.20 -4.94 -9.78
C PHE A 341 -12.11 -4.44 -8.34
N ILE A 342 -12.56 -3.22 -8.06
CA ILE A 342 -12.55 -2.65 -6.70
C ILE A 342 -13.51 -3.40 -5.76
N VAL A 343 -14.67 -3.87 -6.25
CA VAL A 343 -15.66 -4.53 -5.38
C VAL A 343 -15.32 -6.00 -5.14
N PHE A 344 -14.83 -6.71 -6.15
CA PHE A 344 -14.71 -8.17 -6.09
C PHE A 344 -13.27 -8.69 -6.03
N VAL A 345 -12.31 -7.92 -6.54
CA VAL A 345 -10.95 -8.42 -6.80
C VAL A 345 -9.92 -7.85 -5.82
N SER A 346 -10.08 -6.59 -5.41
CA SER A 346 -9.09 -5.91 -4.53
C SER A 346 -8.82 -6.65 -3.23
N ASP A 347 -9.85 -7.28 -2.66
CA ASP A 347 -9.79 -7.90 -1.34
C ASP A 347 -9.56 -9.43 -1.43
N THR A 348 -9.83 -10.04 -2.60
CA THR A 348 -9.77 -11.49 -2.79
C THR A 348 -8.41 -11.97 -3.31
N LEU A 349 -7.78 -11.23 -4.22
CA LEU A 349 -6.46 -11.58 -4.75
C LEU A 349 -5.35 -10.99 -3.87
N GLY A 350 -4.36 -11.80 -3.47
CA GLY A 350 -3.19 -11.30 -2.74
C GLY A 350 -2.42 -10.23 -3.53
N ARG A 351 -1.71 -9.33 -2.86
CA ARG A 351 -1.18 -8.09 -3.46
C ARG A 351 -0.19 -8.35 -4.61
N ARG A 352 0.65 -9.37 -4.49
CA ARG A 352 1.57 -9.80 -5.57
C ARG A 352 0.81 -10.44 -6.74
N LYS A 353 -0.24 -11.22 -6.48
CA LYS A 353 -1.08 -11.88 -7.51
C LYS A 353 -2.05 -10.92 -8.20
N SER A 354 -2.48 -9.88 -7.51
CA SER A 354 -3.39 -8.85 -8.02
C SER A 354 -2.68 -7.69 -8.73
N LEU A 355 -1.35 -7.66 -8.72
CA LEU A 355 -0.53 -6.55 -9.26
C LEU A 355 -0.96 -5.18 -8.71
N LEU A 356 -1.39 -5.12 -7.44
CA LEU A 356 -1.86 -3.90 -6.77
C LEU A 356 -0.66 -3.05 -6.29
N TRP A 357 0.04 -2.47 -7.25
CA TRP A 357 1.31 -1.75 -7.03
C TRP A 357 1.19 -0.55 -6.08
N THR A 358 0.08 0.17 -6.14
CA THR A 358 -0.15 1.36 -5.32
C THR A 358 -0.29 1.04 -3.83
N GLY A 359 -0.89 -0.11 -3.48
CA GLY A 359 -0.98 -0.58 -2.10
C GLY A 359 0.36 -1.04 -1.53
N ILE A 360 1.20 -1.64 -2.38
CA ILE A 360 2.54 -2.13 -2.00
C ILE A 360 3.48 -0.97 -1.61
N VAL A 361 3.41 0.16 -2.33
CA VAL A 361 4.21 1.36 -2.01
C VAL A 361 3.84 1.97 -0.65
N GLN A 362 2.60 1.79 -0.16
CA GLN A 362 2.16 2.29 1.16
C GLN A 362 2.72 1.51 2.35
N GLU A 363 3.12 0.27 2.12
CA GLU A 363 3.40 -0.67 3.21
C GLU A 363 4.87 -1.05 3.32
N ILE A 364 5.62 -1.00 2.20
CA ILE A 364 7.06 -1.31 2.21
C ILE A 364 7.88 -0.30 3.04
N PRO A 365 7.65 1.01 2.94
CA PRO A 365 8.45 1.97 3.69
C PRO A 365 8.27 1.85 5.20
N PRO A 366 9.37 1.93 5.98
CA PRO A 366 9.26 2.10 7.43
C PRO A 366 8.53 3.42 7.73
N ALA A 367 7.81 3.50 8.85
CA ALA A 367 6.96 4.64 9.19
C ALA A 367 7.68 5.99 9.00
N ARG A 368 8.94 6.07 9.47
CA ARG A 368 9.82 7.24 9.36
C ARG A 368 10.12 7.70 7.93
N LEU A 369 10.26 6.79 6.97
CA LEU A 369 10.57 7.12 5.57
C LEU A 369 9.35 7.05 4.66
N ARG A 370 8.16 6.80 5.22
CA ARG A 370 6.94 6.54 4.44
C ARG A 370 6.51 7.75 3.62
N ALA A 371 6.45 8.93 4.23
CA ALA A 371 6.09 10.16 3.52
C ALA A 371 7.09 10.51 2.41
N LEU A 372 8.39 10.31 2.66
CA LEU A 372 9.43 10.58 1.67
C LEU A 372 9.36 9.58 0.49
N ASN A 373 9.30 8.28 0.77
CA ASN A 373 9.19 7.25 -0.25
C ASN A 373 7.90 7.39 -1.07
N MET A 374 6.81 7.84 -0.46
CA MET A 374 5.59 8.24 -1.16
C MET A 374 5.82 9.38 -2.13
N GLY A 375 6.43 10.48 -1.66
CA GLY A 375 6.75 11.62 -2.53
C GLY A 375 7.63 11.21 -3.71
N MET A 376 8.66 10.39 -3.47
CA MET A 376 9.53 9.87 -4.54
C MET A 376 8.80 8.94 -5.51
N ALA A 377 7.91 8.09 -5.00
CA ALA A 377 7.10 7.18 -5.82
C ALA A 377 6.14 7.97 -6.71
N THR A 378 5.42 8.95 -6.17
CA THR A 378 4.50 9.80 -6.96
C THR A 378 5.26 10.66 -7.97
N ALA A 379 6.41 11.22 -7.60
CA ALA A 379 7.27 11.92 -8.53
C ALA A 379 7.76 10.98 -9.66
N SER A 380 8.20 9.76 -9.32
CA SER A 380 8.56 8.75 -10.33
C SER A 380 7.39 8.41 -11.25
N GLN A 381 6.18 8.26 -10.70
CA GLN A 381 4.96 8.03 -11.48
C GLN A 381 4.74 9.11 -12.53
N TRP A 382 4.78 10.39 -12.14
CA TRP A 382 4.58 11.50 -13.06
C TRP A 382 5.72 11.66 -14.07
N PHE A 383 6.96 11.40 -13.66
CA PHE A 383 8.12 11.44 -14.55
C PHE A 383 8.01 10.38 -15.66
N PHE A 384 7.70 9.14 -15.33
CA PHE A 384 7.56 8.09 -16.34
C PHE A 384 6.26 8.22 -17.15
N ASN A 385 5.22 8.83 -16.58
CA ASN A 385 4.05 9.25 -17.37
C ASN A 385 4.45 10.30 -18.43
N PHE A 386 5.26 11.30 -18.06
CA PHE A 386 5.82 12.27 -19.02
C PHE A 386 6.61 11.59 -20.13
N VAL A 387 7.53 10.68 -19.78
CA VAL A 387 8.36 9.94 -20.76
C VAL A 387 7.47 9.21 -21.77
N VAL A 388 6.49 8.46 -21.27
CA VAL A 388 5.59 7.66 -22.10
C VAL A 388 4.66 8.55 -22.94
N ALA A 389 4.06 9.58 -22.36
CA ALA A 389 3.24 10.54 -23.11
C ALA A 389 4.04 11.23 -24.22
N LYS A 390 5.31 11.58 -23.96
CA LYS A 390 6.18 12.24 -24.93
C LYS A 390 6.64 11.32 -26.05
N SER A 391 6.97 10.06 -25.75
CA SER A 391 7.53 9.12 -26.74
C SER A 391 6.49 8.48 -27.64
N THR A 392 5.24 8.33 -27.18
CA THR A 392 4.21 7.53 -27.88
C THR A 392 3.92 8.02 -29.31
N PRO A 393 3.68 9.32 -29.57
CA PRO A 393 3.38 9.76 -30.93
C PRO A 393 4.55 9.53 -31.91
N THR A 394 5.78 9.76 -31.45
CA THR A 394 6.98 9.47 -32.25
C THR A 394 7.11 7.98 -32.52
N MET A 395 6.79 7.12 -31.56
CA MET A 395 6.76 5.67 -31.75
C MET A 395 5.71 5.27 -32.80
N PHE A 396 4.51 5.88 -32.79
CA PHE A 396 3.51 5.64 -33.83
C PHE A 396 3.98 6.08 -35.23
N ALA A 397 4.72 7.18 -35.34
CA ALA A 397 5.23 7.69 -36.61
C ALA A 397 6.43 6.89 -37.15
N THR A 398 7.24 6.27 -36.28
CA THR A 398 8.55 5.70 -36.67
C THR A 398 8.64 4.17 -36.57
N LEU A 399 7.86 3.54 -35.69
CA LEU A 399 7.97 2.10 -35.42
C LEU A 399 6.97 1.28 -36.22
N GLY A 400 7.38 0.92 -37.45
CA GLY A 400 6.62 0.04 -38.33
C GLY A 400 5.47 0.74 -39.05
N LYS A 401 4.95 0.10 -40.10
CA LYS A 401 3.83 0.63 -40.90
C LYS A 401 2.59 0.79 -40.02
N ASN A 402 2.01 1.99 -39.96
CA ASN A 402 0.88 2.32 -39.06
C ASN A 402 1.22 2.23 -37.55
N GLY A 403 2.50 2.21 -37.17
CA GLY A 403 2.92 2.30 -35.77
C GLY A 403 2.72 1.01 -34.94
N TYR A 404 2.59 -0.16 -35.58
CA TYR A 404 2.38 -1.42 -34.85
C TYR A 404 3.54 -1.78 -33.90
N GLY A 405 4.75 -1.31 -34.20
CA GLY A 405 5.94 -1.57 -33.38
C GLY A 405 5.83 -1.00 -31.97
N THR A 406 5.04 0.07 -31.79
CA THR A 406 4.71 0.65 -30.48
C THR A 406 4.14 -0.38 -29.51
N TYR A 407 3.25 -1.27 -29.99
CA TYR A 407 2.62 -2.28 -29.16
C TYR A 407 3.59 -3.38 -28.73
N PHE A 408 4.57 -3.73 -29.57
CA PHE A 408 5.64 -4.66 -29.20
C PHE A 408 6.56 -4.06 -28.14
N VAL A 409 6.85 -2.75 -28.21
CA VAL A 409 7.61 -2.05 -27.17
C VAL A 409 6.87 -2.12 -25.83
N TYR A 410 5.60 -1.74 -25.75
CA TYR A 410 4.83 -1.85 -24.50
C TYR A 410 4.68 -3.31 -24.04
N GLY A 411 4.45 -4.24 -24.97
CA GLY A 411 4.39 -5.67 -24.67
C GLY A 411 5.69 -6.18 -24.02
N SER A 412 6.84 -5.72 -24.51
CA SER A 412 8.14 -6.05 -23.92
C SER A 412 8.31 -5.47 -22.52
N PHE A 413 7.87 -4.23 -22.27
CA PHE A 413 7.88 -3.65 -20.92
C PHE A 413 6.96 -4.39 -19.96
N CYS A 414 5.77 -4.80 -20.41
CA CYS A 414 4.87 -5.64 -19.63
C CYS A 414 5.51 -7.00 -19.29
N PHE A 415 6.19 -7.63 -20.26
CA PHE A 415 6.88 -8.91 -20.03
C PHE A 415 8.04 -8.76 -19.04
N VAL A 416 8.89 -7.75 -19.21
CA VAL A 416 9.99 -7.44 -18.28
C VAL A 416 9.43 -7.09 -16.89
N MET A 417 8.30 -6.38 -16.82
CA MET A 417 7.62 -6.09 -15.57
C MET A 417 7.20 -7.38 -14.85
N VAL A 418 6.60 -8.35 -15.55
CA VAL A 418 6.22 -9.64 -14.94
C VAL A 418 7.44 -10.36 -14.36
N ILE A 419 8.55 -10.40 -15.11
CA ILE A 419 9.82 -10.97 -14.63
C ILE A 419 10.30 -10.20 -13.39
N TYR A 420 10.32 -8.86 -13.46
CA TYR A 420 10.75 -8.01 -12.36
C TYR A 420 9.93 -8.26 -11.09
N THR A 421 8.60 -8.29 -11.20
CA THR A 421 7.71 -8.62 -10.10
C THR A 421 8.00 -10.00 -9.53
N TRP A 422 8.19 -10.99 -10.39
CA TRP A 422 8.41 -12.35 -9.95
C TRP A 422 9.68 -12.48 -9.11
N PHE A 423 10.77 -11.80 -9.47
CA PHE A 423 12.05 -11.94 -8.79
C PHE A 423 12.30 -10.92 -7.67
N PHE A 424 11.80 -9.69 -7.81
CA PHE A 424 12.19 -8.57 -6.93
C PHE A 424 11.08 -8.10 -5.98
N VAL A 425 9.81 -8.37 -6.29
CA VAL A 425 8.68 -7.95 -5.45
C VAL A 425 8.32 -9.06 -4.47
N PRO A 426 8.53 -8.88 -3.15
CA PRO A 426 8.10 -9.85 -2.15
C PRO A 426 6.56 -9.83 -1.99
N GLU A 427 5.97 -10.94 -1.53
CA GLU A 427 4.58 -10.92 -1.09
C GLU A 427 4.50 -10.22 0.26
N THR A 428 3.60 -9.23 0.35
CA THR A 428 3.37 -8.44 1.58
C THR A 428 2.05 -8.78 2.24
N LYS A 429 1.18 -9.59 1.59
CA LYS A 429 -0.12 -9.96 2.17
C LYS A 429 0.06 -10.75 3.47
N GLY A 430 -0.57 -10.25 4.53
CA GLY A 430 -0.63 -10.93 5.83
C GLY A 430 0.60 -10.73 6.72
N LEU A 431 1.58 -9.92 6.31
CA LEU A 431 2.70 -9.52 7.15
C LEU A 431 2.32 -8.26 7.95
N SER A 432 2.60 -8.25 9.25
CA SER A 432 2.53 -7.02 10.03
C SER A 432 3.64 -6.06 9.60
N LEU A 433 3.44 -4.75 9.82
CA LEU A 433 4.42 -3.73 9.44
C LEU A 433 5.77 -3.90 10.16
N GLU A 434 5.77 -4.55 11.32
CA GLU A 434 6.96 -4.81 12.15
C GLU A 434 7.86 -5.89 11.52
N PHE A 435 7.28 -6.95 10.94
CA PHE A 435 8.04 -8.00 10.24
C PHE A 435 8.57 -7.57 8.86
N MET A 436 8.19 -6.38 8.37
CA MET A 436 8.73 -5.86 7.12
C MET A 436 10.23 -5.56 7.25
N ASP A 437 10.69 -5.10 8.42
CA ASP A 437 12.11 -4.83 8.73
C ASP A 437 12.96 -6.10 8.53
N GLU A 438 12.54 -7.20 9.13
CA GLU A 438 13.18 -8.50 8.96
C GLU A 438 13.22 -8.98 7.49
N LEU A 439 12.13 -8.75 6.73
CA LEU A 439 12.02 -9.18 5.33
C LEU A 439 13.03 -8.47 4.41
N PHE A 440 13.39 -7.23 4.70
CA PHE A 440 14.31 -6.44 3.86
C PHE A 440 15.76 -6.45 4.35
N GLU A 441 16.00 -6.87 5.60
CA GLU A 441 17.34 -7.05 6.18
C GLU A 441 18.04 -8.33 5.72
N ARG A 442 17.32 -9.43 5.47
CA ARG A 442 17.94 -10.70 5.04
C ARG A 442 18.42 -10.69 3.58
N ASP A 443 19.63 -11.21 3.37
CA ASP A 443 20.45 -10.95 2.18
C ASP A 443 20.22 -11.90 0.97
N THR A 444 19.27 -12.83 1.02
CA THR A 444 19.05 -13.79 -0.09
C THR A 444 17.59 -13.89 -0.52
N VAL A 445 17.38 -13.84 -1.85
CA VAL A 445 16.09 -14.12 -2.52
C VAL A 445 15.54 -15.50 -2.08
N ARG A 446 16.43 -16.46 -1.80
CA ARG A 446 16.11 -17.81 -1.32
C ARG A 446 15.58 -17.84 0.12
N GLY A 447 16.09 -16.97 1.01
CA GLY A 447 15.59 -16.84 2.38
C GLY A 447 14.18 -16.23 2.46
N LYS A 448 13.82 -15.35 1.52
CA LYS A 448 12.48 -14.73 1.43
C LYS A 448 11.39 -15.69 0.96
N PHE A 449 11.74 -16.67 0.11
CA PHE A 449 10.82 -17.73 -0.32
C PHE A 449 10.57 -18.79 0.76
N MET A 450 11.57 -19.10 1.60
CA MET A 450 11.43 -20.05 2.70
C MET A 450 10.52 -19.51 3.82
N GLN A 451 10.65 -18.22 4.17
CA GLN A 451 9.84 -17.61 5.23
C GLN A 451 8.34 -17.50 4.87
N MET A 452 7.98 -17.27 3.60
CA MET A 452 6.56 -17.20 3.18
C MET A 452 5.80 -18.52 3.41
N ARG A 453 6.48 -19.67 3.26
CA ARG A 453 5.88 -20.98 3.52
C ARG A 453 5.68 -21.22 5.01
N ASP A 454 6.60 -20.75 5.84
CA ASP A 454 6.55 -20.86 7.31
C ASP A 454 5.61 -19.82 7.95
N LEU A 455 5.45 -18.63 7.36
CA LEU A 455 4.57 -17.55 7.83
C LEU A 455 3.09 -17.75 7.46
N GLN A 456 2.79 -18.44 6.35
CA GLN A 456 1.41 -18.87 6.06
C GLN A 456 0.87 -19.89 7.07
N LEU A 457 1.75 -20.65 7.74
CA LEU A 457 1.38 -21.53 8.85
C LEU A 457 1.13 -20.75 10.16
N SER A 458 1.81 -19.63 10.36
CA SER A 458 1.67 -18.76 11.56
C SER A 458 0.37 -17.94 11.58
N SER A 459 -0.13 -17.52 10.42
CA SER A 459 -1.33 -16.65 10.32
C SER A 459 -2.66 -17.28 10.74
N SER A 460 -2.68 -18.58 11.06
CA SER A 460 -3.84 -19.26 11.67
C SER A 460 -3.78 -19.29 13.21
N CYS A 461 -2.67 -18.86 13.84
CA CYS A 461 -2.49 -18.86 15.28
C CYS A 461 -2.64 -17.44 15.85
N ARG A 462 -3.84 -17.10 16.32
CA ARG A 462 -4.13 -15.80 16.95
C ARG A 462 -3.63 -15.67 18.41
N PHE A 463 -2.61 -16.44 18.79
CA PHE A 463 -2.02 -16.46 20.14
C PHE A 463 -0.49 -16.66 20.17
N VAL A 464 0.22 -16.26 19.11
CA VAL A 464 1.70 -16.23 19.14
C VAL A 464 2.21 -14.92 18.54
N SER A 465 2.38 -13.93 19.42
CA SER A 465 3.37 -12.86 19.33
C SER A 465 3.92 -12.77 20.76
N ASN A 466 5.19 -12.98 21.07
CA ASN A 466 6.41 -12.66 20.37
C ASN A 466 7.45 -13.78 20.55
N SER A 467 8.50 -13.75 19.73
CA SER A 467 9.73 -14.54 19.79
C SER A 467 9.68 -15.99 19.29
N GLY A 468 10.07 -16.17 18.04
CA GLY A 468 10.84 -17.36 17.70
C GLY A 468 12.17 -17.28 18.45
N ILE A 469 12.39 -18.13 19.45
CA ILE A 469 13.72 -18.33 20.00
C ILE A 469 14.50 -19.17 18.98
N CYS A 470 15.08 -18.51 17.99
CA CYS A 470 16.26 -19.02 17.30
C CYS A 470 17.48 -18.44 18.02
N PHE A 471 18.18 -19.32 18.74
CA PHE A 471 19.27 -19.14 19.73
C PHE A 471 20.55 -18.41 19.23
N ARG A 472 20.47 -17.41 18.34
CA ARG A 472 21.63 -16.58 17.95
C ARG A 472 21.62 -15.15 18.48
N ASP A 473 20.46 -14.60 18.83
CA ASP A 473 20.33 -13.22 19.32
C ASP A 473 20.14 -13.12 20.85
N LEU A 474 20.35 -14.23 21.57
CA LEU A 474 20.29 -14.28 23.05
C LEU A 474 21.61 -13.84 23.73
N GLN A 475 22.48 -13.09 23.06
CA GLN A 475 23.63 -12.45 23.73
C GLN A 475 23.27 -11.12 24.39
N ASP A 476 22.15 -10.47 24.05
CA ASP A 476 21.84 -9.12 24.56
C ASP A 476 20.38 -8.89 25.01
N VAL A 477 19.62 -9.96 25.30
CA VAL A 477 18.32 -9.80 25.96
C VAL A 477 18.48 -10.06 27.45
N ASN A 478 18.56 -8.96 28.21
CA ASN A 478 18.47 -8.96 29.66
C ASN A 478 17.00 -9.29 30.04
N VAL A 479 16.66 -10.58 30.09
CA VAL A 479 15.43 -11.06 30.71
C VAL A 479 15.72 -11.14 32.21
N GLU A 480 15.38 -10.10 32.95
CA GLU A 480 15.33 -10.14 34.41
C GLU A 480 14.17 -11.06 34.83
N GLY A 481 14.37 -12.38 34.76
CA GLY A 481 13.38 -13.38 35.17
C GLY A 481 14.00 -14.79 35.29
N PRO A 482 13.67 -15.58 36.34
CA PRO A 482 14.40 -16.82 36.68
C PRO A 482 14.05 -18.08 35.86
N ILE A 483 13.20 -17.99 34.83
CA ILE A 483 12.59 -19.16 34.15
C ILE A 483 13.00 -19.25 32.67
N PHE A 484 13.56 -20.39 32.27
CA PHE A 484 13.82 -20.71 30.85
C PHE A 484 12.87 -21.77 30.32
N VAL A 485 12.18 -21.51 29.19
CA VAL A 485 11.33 -22.47 28.46
C VAL A 485 12.02 -22.93 27.18
N LEU A 486 12.25 -24.24 27.04
CA LEU A 486 13.02 -24.81 25.93
C LEU A 486 12.15 -25.60 24.97
N SER A 487 12.11 -25.25 23.69
CA SER A 487 11.38 -26.00 22.65
C SER A 487 12.32 -26.94 21.88
N CYS A 488 12.28 -28.25 22.13
CA CYS A 488 12.99 -29.23 21.30
C CYS A 488 12.09 -29.67 20.12
N GLY A 489 12.49 -29.43 18.88
CA GLY A 489 11.75 -29.86 17.69
C GLY A 489 12.64 -30.62 16.70
N HIS A 490 12.27 -31.85 16.36
CA HIS A 490 12.86 -32.59 15.24
C HIS A 490 12.09 -32.24 13.96
N THR A 491 12.78 -31.80 12.90
CA THR A 491 12.17 -31.65 11.56
C THR A 491 12.20 -32.93 10.75
N ASP A 492 13.03 -33.90 11.11
CA ASP A 492 13.25 -35.09 10.28
C ASP A 492 13.27 -36.33 11.19
N GLY A 493 12.34 -37.25 10.96
CA GLY A 493 12.10 -38.45 11.78
C GLY A 493 13.21 -39.52 11.77
N VAL A 494 14.49 -39.14 11.58
CA VAL A 494 15.60 -40.09 11.40
C VAL A 494 16.91 -39.68 12.11
N SER A 495 17.03 -38.51 12.74
CA SER A 495 18.33 -38.06 13.30
C SER A 495 18.48 -38.22 14.82
N ASP A 496 19.63 -38.81 15.19
CA ASP A 496 20.13 -39.09 16.54
C ASP A 496 20.24 -37.82 17.40
N PHE A 497 19.83 -37.88 18.68
CA PHE A 497 19.78 -36.74 19.61
C PHE A 497 21.17 -36.15 19.92
N ARG A 498 22.24 -36.85 19.54
CA ARG A 498 23.64 -36.51 19.77
C ARG A 498 24.22 -35.41 18.87
N SER A 499 23.44 -34.82 17.96
CA SER A 499 23.94 -33.74 17.10
C SER A 499 24.33 -32.50 17.93
N LEU A 500 25.51 -31.94 17.63
CA LEU A 500 26.20 -30.90 18.42
C LEU A 500 25.39 -29.60 18.66
N ASP A 501 24.34 -29.33 17.88
CA ASP A 501 23.54 -28.11 18.00
C ASP A 501 22.57 -28.15 19.18
N ASN A 502 22.07 -29.33 19.56
CA ASN A 502 21.12 -29.48 20.68
C ASN A 502 21.78 -29.45 22.06
N LEU A 503 23.11 -29.41 22.16
CA LEU A 503 23.86 -29.28 23.43
C LEU A 503 24.32 -27.85 23.73
N LYS A 504 24.14 -26.91 22.79
CA LYS A 504 24.57 -25.51 22.96
C LYS A 504 23.77 -24.78 24.03
N TRP A 505 22.47 -25.06 24.13
CA TRP A 505 21.62 -24.41 25.13
C TRP A 505 21.90 -24.88 26.56
N VAL A 506 22.27 -26.15 26.79
CA VAL A 506 22.62 -26.65 28.14
C VAL A 506 23.85 -25.90 28.66
N LYS A 507 24.83 -25.65 27.79
CA LYS A 507 26.00 -24.84 28.10
C LYS A 507 25.64 -23.37 28.33
N ALA A 508 24.71 -22.81 27.55
CA ALA A 508 24.23 -21.43 27.74
C ALA A 508 23.47 -21.27 29.06
N ALA A 509 22.53 -22.15 29.39
CA ALA A 509 21.78 -22.12 30.65
C ALA A 509 22.70 -22.22 31.87
N LYS A 510 23.78 -23.03 31.77
CA LYS A 510 24.83 -23.11 32.78
C LYS A 510 25.64 -21.81 32.90
N GLN A 511 25.98 -21.18 31.77
CA GLN A 511 26.76 -19.95 31.73
C GLN A 511 25.98 -18.76 32.32
N HIS A 512 24.66 -18.77 32.22
CA HIS A 512 23.78 -17.71 32.73
C HIS A 512 23.16 -18.01 34.10
N GLU A 513 23.62 -19.06 34.80
CA GLU A 513 23.19 -19.44 36.17
C GLU A 513 21.67 -19.45 36.39
N VAL A 514 20.91 -19.88 35.38
CA VAL A 514 19.44 -19.84 35.46
C VAL A 514 18.98 -20.78 36.60
N PRO A 515 18.07 -20.36 37.50
CA PRO A 515 17.68 -21.19 38.65
C PRO A 515 16.47 -22.10 38.38
N LYS A 516 15.60 -21.79 37.41
CA LYS A 516 14.38 -22.54 37.09
C LYS A 516 14.30 -22.83 35.58
N VAL A 517 14.06 -24.10 35.19
CA VAL A 517 14.00 -24.52 33.76
C VAL A 517 12.78 -25.39 33.50
N ILE A 518 12.14 -25.17 32.35
CA ILE A 518 11.01 -25.92 31.79
C ILE A 518 11.40 -26.41 30.39
N VAL A 519 11.05 -27.66 30.05
CA VAL A 519 11.29 -28.21 28.72
C VAL A 519 9.96 -28.51 28.03
N ALA A 520 9.68 -27.80 26.96
CA ALA A 520 8.60 -28.03 26.02
C ALA A 520 9.09 -28.89 24.83
N LEU A 521 8.53 -30.08 24.64
CA LEU A 521 8.85 -30.94 23.50
C LEU A 521 7.87 -30.63 22.36
N ASN A 522 8.32 -29.88 21.37
CA ASN A 522 7.48 -29.34 20.31
C ASN A 522 7.44 -30.26 19.08
N LYS A 523 6.43 -30.10 18.22
CA LYS A 523 6.19 -30.90 17.00
C LYS A 523 5.80 -32.37 17.25
N MET A 524 5.00 -32.62 18.29
CA MET A 524 4.48 -33.97 18.57
C MET A 524 3.58 -34.52 17.44
N ASP A 525 3.01 -33.67 16.60
CA ASP A 525 2.25 -34.04 15.40
C ASP A 525 3.09 -34.77 14.35
N VAL A 526 4.34 -34.36 14.17
CA VAL A 526 5.26 -34.97 13.19
C VAL A 526 5.53 -36.45 13.51
N VAL A 527 5.36 -36.83 14.78
CA VAL A 527 5.56 -38.20 15.28
C VAL A 527 4.23 -38.85 15.69
N ASN A 528 3.10 -38.34 15.18
CA ASN A 528 1.75 -38.82 15.47
C ASN A 528 1.48 -39.00 16.98
N TYR A 529 1.99 -38.09 17.80
CA TYR A 529 1.80 -38.08 19.25
C TYR A 529 2.21 -39.38 19.96
N ALA A 530 3.22 -40.10 19.43
CA ALA A 530 3.69 -41.37 19.97
C ALA A 530 4.37 -41.23 21.35
N GLU A 531 3.89 -42.01 22.34
CA GLU A 531 4.45 -42.06 23.71
C GLU A 531 5.91 -42.52 23.72
N SER A 532 6.26 -43.53 22.91
CA SER A 532 7.61 -44.08 22.83
C SER A 532 8.65 -43.02 22.45
N ARG A 533 8.30 -42.10 21.55
CA ARG A 533 9.18 -41.02 21.11
C ARG A 533 9.34 -39.95 22.18
N TYR A 534 8.26 -39.61 22.90
CA TYR A 534 8.33 -38.71 24.05
C TYR A 534 9.27 -39.25 25.13
N ILE A 535 9.15 -40.54 25.48
CA ILE A 535 9.99 -41.19 26.50
C ILE A 535 11.47 -41.20 26.10
N GLU A 536 11.76 -41.49 24.82
CA GLU A 536 13.12 -41.48 24.29
C GLU A 536 13.78 -40.10 24.43
N VAL A 537 13.10 -39.06 23.94
CA VAL A 537 13.59 -37.67 24.00
C VAL A 537 13.70 -37.18 25.44
N LEU A 538 12.75 -37.54 26.31
CA LEU A 538 12.79 -37.22 27.73
C LEU A 538 14.03 -37.84 28.40
N LYS A 539 14.34 -39.10 28.11
CA LYS A 539 15.51 -39.79 28.67
C LYS A 539 16.81 -39.11 28.24
N ASP A 540 16.92 -38.75 26.97
CA ASP A 540 18.11 -38.08 26.43
C ASP A 540 18.29 -36.67 26.99
N CYS A 541 17.24 -35.85 26.97
CA CYS A 541 17.24 -34.52 27.58
C CYS A 541 17.58 -34.57 29.08
N SER A 542 16.94 -35.47 29.82
CA SER A 542 17.17 -35.61 31.27
C SER A 542 18.62 -35.99 31.57
N ASN A 543 19.21 -36.89 30.79
CA ASN A 543 20.61 -37.27 30.93
C ASN A 543 21.57 -36.10 30.65
N CYS A 544 21.32 -35.31 29.60
CA CYS A 544 22.12 -34.12 29.28
C CYS A 544 22.04 -33.05 30.38
N ILE A 545 20.82 -32.77 30.85
CA ILE A 545 20.57 -31.79 31.92
C ILE A 545 21.26 -32.23 33.23
N ARG A 546 21.13 -33.51 33.62
CA ARG A 546 21.76 -34.07 34.82
C ARG A 546 23.29 -34.09 34.75
N ARG A 547 23.87 -34.31 33.56
CA ARG A 547 25.32 -34.36 33.39
C ARG A 547 25.95 -32.97 33.48
N ASP A 548 25.38 -32.00 32.78
CA ASP A 548 26.09 -30.75 32.49
C ASP A 548 25.61 -29.55 33.33
N TYR A 549 24.34 -29.53 33.78
CA TYR A 549 23.70 -28.35 34.40
C TYR A 549 23.12 -28.58 35.82
N ARG A 550 22.61 -29.80 36.13
CA ARG A 550 22.12 -30.23 37.47
C ARG A 550 21.08 -29.31 38.18
N PRO A 551 19.98 -28.90 37.53
CA PRO A 551 18.90 -28.19 38.21
C PRO A 551 18.05 -29.13 39.08
N PRO A 552 17.33 -28.61 40.11
CA PRO A 552 16.24 -29.35 40.76
C PRO A 552 15.17 -29.74 39.72
N GLU A 553 14.52 -30.89 39.91
CA GLU A 553 13.59 -31.56 38.96
C GLU A 553 12.91 -30.62 37.92
N VAL A 554 13.04 -30.99 36.64
CA VAL A 554 12.63 -30.17 35.49
C VAL A 554 11.30 -30.68 34.92
N PRO A 555 10.27 -29.81 34.77
CA PRO A 555 9.02 -30.17 34.08
C PRO A 555 9.24 -30.41 32.58
N PHE A 556 8.68 -31.50 32.05
CA PHE A 556 8.71 -31.85 30.62
C PHE A 556 7.30 -31.92 30.05
N VAL A 557 6.95 -31.02 29.13
CA VAL A 557 5.60 -30.94 28.55
C VAL A 557 5.63 -31.23 27.05
N PRO A 558 4.90 -32.24 26.54
CA PRO A 558 4.74 -32.46 25.10
C PRO A 558 3.78 -31.41 24.55
N VAL A 559 4.26 -30.52 23.69
CA VAL A 559 3.45 -29.43 23.13
C VAL A 559 3.36 -29.50 21.62
N ASN A 560 2.32 -28.88 21.09
CA ASN A 560 2.28 -28.50 19.68
C ASN A 560 1.92 -27.03 19.58
N CYS A 561 2.89 -26.20 19.21
CA CYS A 561 2.66 -24.76 19.08
C CYS A 561 1.79 -24.39 17.86
N THR A 562 1.65 -25.29 16.89
CA THR A 562 0.81 -25.09 15.69
C THR A 562 -0.67 -25.33 16.01
N TYR A 563 -1.00 -26.34 16.81
CA TYR A 563 -2.39 -26.70 17.13
C TYR A 563 -2.82 -26.34 18.57
N GLY A 564 -1.92 -25.75 19.38
CA GLY A 564 -2.24 -25.38 20.75
C GLY A 564 -2.20 -26.55 21.76
N THR A 565 -1.78 -27.74 21.34
CA THR A 565 -1.77 -28.96 22.16
C THR A 565 -0.93 -28.76 23.43
N ASN A 566 -1.56 -28.95 24.61
CA ASN A 566 -0.95 -28.84 25.95
C ASN A 566 -0.28 -27.49 26.25
N LEU A 567 -0.58 -26.43 25.50
CA LEU A 567 -0.08 -25.08 25.80
C LEU A 567 -0.89 -24.44 26.92
N ILE A 568 -2.19 -24.27 26.72
CA ILE A 568 -3.12 -23.65 27.67
C ILE A 568 -4.10 -24.68 28.25
N ASN A 569 -4.55 -25.62 27.42
CA ASN A 569 -5.48 -26.69 27.82
C ASN A 569 -4.87 -28.06 27.51
N PRO A 570 -5.15 -29.10 28.33
CA PRO A 570 -4.73 -30.47 28.03
C PRO A 570 -5.35 -30.97 26.72
N SER A 571 -4.55 -31.59 25.85
CA SER A 571 -5.03 -32.11 24.57
C SER A 571 -5.52 -33.57 24.69
N PRO A 572 -6.62 -33.94 24.01
CA PRO A 572 -7.02 -35.33 23.84
C PRO A 572 -6.03 -36.15 22.98
N ASP A 573 -5.15 -35.51 22.21
CA ASP A 573 -4.20 -36.19 21.31
C ASP A 573 -3.06 -36.91 22.06
N THR A 574 -2.85 -36.58 23.34
CA THR A 574 -1.84 -37.19 24.21
C THR A 574 -2.48 -37.82 25.45
N PRO A 575 -3.34 -38.85 25.32
CA PRO A 575 -4.07 -39.43 26.45
C PRO A 575 -3.17 -40.18 27.43
N TRP A 576 -1.99 -40.59 26.98
CA TRP A 576 -0.94 -41.22 27.78
C TRP A 576 -0.18 -40.21 28.67
N TYR A 577 -0.20 -38.93 28.34
CA TYR A 577 0.52 -37.90 29.10
C TYR A 577 -0.31 -37.49 30.33
N LYS A 578 0.12 -37.97 31.51
CA LYS A 578 -0.60 -37.75 32.78
C LYS A 578 -0.32 -36.38 33.41
N GLY A 579 0.65 -35.64 32.88
CA GLY A 579 1.13 -34.37 33.41
C GLY A 579 2.61 -34.42 33.82
N TRP A 580 3.18 -33.25 34.09
CA TRP A 580 4.50 -33.11 34.66
C TRP A 580 4.40 -33.10 36.19
N TYR A 581 5.48 -33.50 36.85
CA TYR A 581 5.62 -33.54 38.31
C TYR A 581 6.94 -32.90 38.70
N ARG A 582 6.93 -32.11 39.77
CA ARG A 582 8.12 -31.53 40.39
C ARG A 582 7.96 -31.49 41.90
N ARG A 583 9.01 -31.86 42.62
CA ARG A 583 9.09 -31.64 44.08
C ARG A 583 9.77 -30.31 44.39
N ASN A 584 9.13 -29.49 45.21
CA ASN A 584 9.71 -28.23 45.69
C ASN A 584 10.66 -28.47 46.89
N GLN A 585 11.47 -27.48 47.25
CA GLN A 585 12.47 -27.58 48.33
C GLN A 585 11.83 -27.89 49.70
N ASP A 586 10.58 -27.49 49.89
CA ASP A 586 9.73 -27.75 51.07
C ASP A 586 9.06 -29.14 51.06
N ARG A 587 9.37 -29.99 50.08
CA ARG A 587 8.76 -31.32 49.83
C ARG A 587 7.29 -31.28 49.42
N SER A 588 6.73 -30.13 49.06
CA SER A 588 5.42 -30.08 48.40
C SER A 588 5.51 -30.65 46.98
N GLU A 589 4.48 -31.39 46.58
CA GLU A 589 4.38 -31.99 45.25
C GLU A 589 3.59 -31.07 44.33
N LEU A 590 4.23 -30.59 43.27
CA LEU A 590 3.63 -29.71 42.28
C LEU A 590 3.40 -30.51 40.99
N THR A 591 2.18 -30.47 40.49
CA THR A 591 1.77 -31.20 39.27
C THR A 591 0.94 -30.31 38.37
N GLY A 592 1.12 -30.44 37.06
CA GLY A 592 0.32 -29.77 36.05
C GLY A 592 0.27 -30.57 34.75
N ARG A 593 -0.59 -30.17 33.82
CA ARG A 593 -0.76 -30.86 32.53
C ARG A 593 -0.40 -29.99 31.33
N THR A 594 -0.31 -28.68 31.51
CA THR A 594 -0.04 -27.74 30.42
C THR A 594 1.28 -27.00 30.63
N LEU A 595 1.75 -26.31 29.59
CA LEU A 595 2.92 -25.46 29.65
C LEU A 595 2.65 -24.22 30.51
N VAL A 596 1.45 -23.65 30.44
CA VAL A 596 1.02 -22.54 31.30
C VAL A 596 1.04 -22.98 32.77
N ASP A 597 0.50 -24.17 33.10
CA ASP A 597 0.58 -24.70 34.48
C ASP A 597 2.03 -24.75 34.98
N ALA A 598 2.98 -25.12 34.11
CA ALA A 598 4.40 -25.21 34.47
C ALA A 598 5.03 -23.84 34.72
N ILE A 599 4.65 -22.84 33.92
CA ILE A 599 5.15 -21.47 34.05
C ILE A 599 4.57 -20.83 35.32
N ASP A 600 3.26 -20.91 35.52
CA ASP A 600 2.55 -20.33 36.66
C ASP A 600 3.12 -20.87 37.99
N VAL A 601 3.43 -22.17 38.05
CA VAL A 601 4.00 -22.79 39.24
C VAL A 601 5.47 -22.39 39.47
N LEU A 602 6.20 -21.99 38.43
CA LEU A 602 7.60 -21.62 38.52
C LEU A 602 7.83 -20.11 38.69
N GLU A 603 6.82 -19.27 38.47
CA GLU A 603 6.89 -17.83 38.78
C GLU A 603 6.82 -17.54 40.28
N TRP A 604 6.31 -18.47 41.10
CA TRP A 604 6.25 -18.37 42.56
C TRP A 604 7.46 -18.99 43.29
#